data_AF-A0A925HNY5-F1
#
_entry.id   AF-A0A925HNY5-F1
#
_cell.length_a   1.000
_cell.length_b   1.000
_cell.length_c   1.000
_cell.angle_alpha   90.00
_cell.angle_beta   90.00
_cell.angle_gamma   90.00
#
_symmetry.space_group_name_H-M   'P 1'
#
loop_
_entity.id
_entity.type
_entity.pdbx_description
1 polymer ?
#
loop_
_entity_poly.entity_id
_entity_poly.type
_entity_poly.pdbx_seq_one_letter_code
_entity_poly.pdbx_strand_id
1 'polypeptide(L)' 'MTSHTSVTDRILETIQRALECDLDMLTKSLSDLSWGQVFLEVDRLSRKGQVLVTRDTGGRYMIRLPEHSREPATHHSRL' A
#
# COMPACT_ATOMS: atom_id res chain seq x y z
N MET A 1 -6.81 -26.24 -7.38
CA MET A 1 -6.30 -25.73 -6.09
C MET A 1 -6.64 -24.26 -6.04
N THR A 2 -7.60 -23.85 -5.21
CA THR A 2 -7.96 -22.43 -5.06
C THR A 2 -6.86 -21.76 -4.25
N SER A 3 -5.97 -21.03 -4.91
CA SER A 3 -4.99 -20.20 -4.23
C SER A 3 -5.75 -19.17 -3.40
N HIS A 4 -5.87 -19.39 -2.09
CA HIS A 4 -6.34 -18.34 -1.18
C HIS A 4 -5.27 -17.25 -1.19
N THR A 5 -5.52 -16.17 -1.93
CA THR A 5 -4.70 -14.96 -1.91
C THR A 5 -4.63 -14.47 -0.48
N SER A 6 -3.41 -14.26 0.03
CA SER A 6 -3.21 -13.84 1.41
C SER A 6 -3.80 -12.45 1.64
N VAL A 7 -4.07 -12.09 2.90
CA VAL A 7 -4.51 -10.73 3.25
C VAL A 7 -3.51 -9.70 2.71
N THR A 8 -2.21 -10.02 2.78
CA THR A 8 -1.14 -9.19 2.23
C THR A 8 -1.32 -8.91 0.73
N ASP A 9 -1.49 -9.96 -0.08
CA ASP A 9 -1.58 -9.84 -1.54
C ASP A 9 -2.77 -8.97 -1.93
N ARG A 10 -3.90 -9.18 -1.25
CA ARG A 10 -5.14 -8.45 -1.51
C ARG A 10 -5.06 -6.98 -1.14
N ILE A 11 -4.39 -6.66 -0.03
CA ILE A 11 -4.12 -5.27 0.37
C ILE A 11 -3.20 -4.60 -0.66
N LEU A 12 -2.09 -5.23 -1.01
CA LEU A 12 -1.13 -4.67 -1.97
C LEU A 12 -1.75 -4.46 -3.35
N GLU A 13 -2.52 -5.43 -3.85
CA GLU A 13 -3.23 -5.32 -5.11
C GLU A 13 -4.26 -4.17 -5.10
N THR A 14 -4.97 -4.00 -3.98
CA THR A 14 -5.94 -2.90 -3.83
C THR A 14 -5.24 -1.53 -3.86
N ILE A 15 -4.16 -1.36 -3.11
CA ILE A 15 -3.37 -0.11 -3.10
C ILE A 15 -2.78 0.15 -4.48
N GLN A 16 -2.26 -0.88 -5.15
CA GLN A 16 -1.68 -0.76 -6.48
C GLN A 16 -2.69 -0.29 -7.52
N ARG A 17 -3.94 -0.77 -7.45
CA ARG A 17 -5.03 -0.33 -8.34
C ARG A 17 -5.51 1.08 -8.05
N ALA A 18 -5.52 1.50 -6.78
CA ALA A 18 -5.99 2.82 -6.35
C ALA A 18 -4.94 3.94 -6.50
N LEU A 19 -3.65 3.59 -6.65
CA LEU A 19 -2.47 4.47 -6.55
C LEU A 19 -2.25 5.04 -5.15
N GLU A 20 -3.32 5.51 -4.50
CA GLU A 20 -3.36 6.00 -3.13
C GLU A 20 -4.79 5.79 -2.57
N CYS A 21 -4.90 5.39 -1.30
CA CYS A 21 -6.20 5.20 -0.65
C CYS A 21 -6.12 5.42 0.86
N ASP A 22 -7.24 5.70 1.51
CA ASP A 22 -7.33 5.71 2.96
C ASP A 22 -7.76 4.34 3.52
N LEU A 23 -7.62 4.17 4.84
CA LEU A 23 -7.95 2.92 5.53
C LEU A 23 -9.44 2.54 5.41
N ASP A 24 -10.33 3.53 5.35
CA ASP A 24 -11.77 3.31 5.24
C ASP A 24 -12.13 2.78 3.85
N MET A 25 -11.51 3.34 2.80
CA MET A 25 -11.62 2.86 1.44
C MET A 25 -11.09 1.43 1.32
N LEU A 26 -9.94 1.14 1.93
CA LEU A 26 -9.37 -0.20 1.91
C LEU A 26 -10.29 -1.24 2.55
N THR A 27 -10.88 -0.89 3.70
CA THR A 27 -11.82 -1.76 4.42
C THR A 27 -13.12 -1.97 3.62
N LYS A 28 -13.59 -0.95 2.89
CA LYS A 28 -14.75 -1.07 2.00
C LYS A 28 -14.47 -1.97 0.80
N SER A 29 -13.27 -1.89 0.23
CA SER A 29 -12.86 -2.73 -0.90
C SER A 29 -12.61 -4.19 -0.49
N LEU A 30 -12.20 -4.43 0.76
CA LEU A 30 -11.93 -5.73 1.34
C LEU A 30 -12.98 -6.08 2.39
N SER A 31 -14.25 -6.08 1.98
CA SER A 31 -15.43 -6.16 2.87
C SER A 31 -15.58 -7.49 3.64
N ASP A 32 -14.84 -8.52 3.24
CA ASP A 32 -14.74 -9.81 3.93
C ASP A 32 -13.65 -9.83 5.01
N LEU A 33 -12.85 -8.77 5.12
CA LEU A 33 -11.89 -8.57 6.20
C LEU A 33 -12.46 -7.61 7.25
N SER A 34 -12.16 -7.89 8.51
CA SER A 34 -12.43 -6.93 9.58
C SER A 34 -11.49 -5.72 9.48
N TRP A 35 -11.97 -4.57 9.94
CA TRP A 35 -11.15 -3.36 10.04
C TRP A 35 -9.84 -3.61 10.81
N GLY A 36 -9.88 -4.42 11.88
CA GLY A 36 -8.69 -4.77 12.65
C GLY A 36 -7.66 -5.60 11.86
N GLN A 37 -8.11 -6.54 11.03
CA GLN A 37 -7.20 -7.31 10.15
C GLN A 37 -6.53 -6.40 9.12
N VAL A 38 -7.29 -5.48 8.52
CA VAL A 38 -6.76 -4.51 7.58
C VAL A 38 -5.74 -3.59 8.25
N PHE A 39 -6.10 -3.01 9.40
CA PHE A 39 -5.22 -2.11 10.16
C PHE A 39 -3.91 -2.78 10.57
N LEU A 40 -3.98 -3.97 11.19
CA LEU A 40 -2.79 -4.68 11.65
C LEU A 40 -1.87 -5.06 10.49
N GLU A 41 -2.44 -5.44 9.35
CA GLU A 41 -1.64 -5.80 8.19
C GLU A 41 -1.01 -4.58 7.51
N VAL A 42 -1.73 -3.45 7.41
CA VAL A 42 -1.17 -2.19 6.93
C VAL A 42 -0.04 -1.69 7.85
N ASP A 43 -0.22 -1.74 9.17
CA ASP A 43 0.84 -1.41 10.14
C ASP A 43 2.06 -2.32 9.95
N ARG A 44 1.83 -3.64 9.82
CA ARG A 44 2.91 -4.61 9.56
C ARG A 44 3.66 -4.32 8.27
N LEU A 45 2.96 -3.95 7.19
CA LEU A 45 3.57 -3.60 5.91
C LEU A 45 4.32 -2.27 5.96
N SER A 46 3.78 -1.30 6.70
CA SER A 46 4.40 0.01 6.88
C SER A 46 5.72 -0.11 7.64
N ARG A 47 5.77 -0.89 8.72
CA ARG A 47 7.00 -1.18 9.46
C ARG A 47 8.05 -1.91 8.64
N LYS A 48 7.65 -2.63 7.58
CA LYS A 48 8.54 -3.28 6.61
C LYS A 48 8.93 -2.37 5.44
N GLY A 49 8.44 -1.14 5.38
CA GLY A 49 8.68 -0.22 4.27
C GLY A 49 8.00 -0.63 2.96
N GLN A 50 7.03 -1.54 2.99
CA GLN A 50 6.31 -2.00 1.79
C GLN A 50 5.13 -1.10 1.42
N VAL A 51 4.63 -0.32 2.37
CA VAL A 51 3.63 0.74 2.16
C VAL A 51 4.05 1.96 2.94
N LEU A 52 3.70 3.14 2.42
CA LEU A 52 3.87 4.41 3.11
C LEU A 52 2.52 4.83 3.66
N VAL A 53 2.49 5.18 4.95
CA VAL A 53 1.32 5.76 5.61
C VAL A 53 1.63 7.21 5.93
N THR A 54 0.86 8.13 5.36
CA THR A 54 1.00 9.58 5.56
C THR A 54 -0.31 10.17 6.06
N ARG A 55 -0.23 11.27 6.80
CA ARG A 55 -1.42 11.99 7.24
C ARG A 55 -1.69 13.17 6.30
N ASP A 56 -2.87 13.22 5.70
CA ASP A 56 -3.29 14.35 4.86
C ASP A 56 -3.66 15.59 5.70
N THR A 57 -3.87 16.72 5.04
CA THR A 57 -4.29 17.98 5.68
C THR A 57 -5.71 17.92 6.27
N GLY A 58 -6.52 16.96 5.85
CA GLY A 58 -7.85 16.65 6.40
C GLY A 58 -7.81 15.72 7.61
N GLY A 59 -6.62 15.26 8.02
CA GLY A 59 -6.42 14.37 9.16
C GLY A 59 -6.64 12.88 8.86
N ARG A 60 -6.82 12.49 7.60
CA ARG A 60 -6.94 11.09 7.17
C ARG A 60 -5.56 10.46 7.01
N TYR A 61 -5.50 9.15 7.26
CA TYR A 61 -4.32 8.35 6.97
C TYR A 61 -4.42 7.81 5.55
N MET A 62 -3.55 8.33 4.70
CA MET A 62 -3.38 7.89 3.32
C MET A 62 -2.31 6.80 3.25
N ILE A 63 -2.55 5.81 2.39
CA ILE A 63 -1.74 4.62 2.19
C ILE A 63 -1.37 4.59 0.71
N ARG A 64 -0.08 4.46 0.42
CA ARG A 64 0.44 4.31 -0.93
C ARG A 64 1.59 3.32 -0.98
N LEU A 65 1.90 2.81 -2.17
CA LEU A 65 3.13 2.07 -2.37
C LEU A 65 4.33 3.04 -2.31
N PRO A 66 5.49 2.60 -1.81
CA PRO A 66 6.72 3.34 -1.98
C PRO A 66 6.95 3.55 -3.48
N GLU A 67 7.33 4.76 -3.84
CA GLU A 67 7.93 4.98 -5.15
C GLU A 67 9.16 4.08 -5.20
N HIS A 68 9.11 3.03 -6.01
CA HIS A 68 10.31 2.33 -6.38
C HIS A 68 11.14 3.40 -7.07
N SER A 69 12.19 3.86 -6.41
CA SER A 69 13.20 4.66 -7.05
C SER A 69 13.63 3.84 -8.26
N ARG A 70 13.08 4.16 -9.43
CA ARG A 70 13.72 3.81 -10.68
C ARG A 70 15.03 4.57 -10.54
N GLU A 71 16.09 3.85 -10.15
CA GLU A 71 17.47 4.35 -10.13
C GLU A 71 17.56 5.40 -11.23
N PRO A 72 17.81 6.70 -10.91
CA PRO A 72 17.89 7.70 -11.95
C PRO A 72 18.98 7.18 -12.88
N ALA A 73 18.59 6.74 -14.08
CA ALA A 73 19.50 6.15 -15.02
C ALA A 73 20.65 7.13 -15.14
N THR A 74 21.80 6.77 -14.58
CA THR A 74 23.02 7.57 -14.60
C THR A 74 23.32 7.76 -16.07
N HIS A 75 22.87 8.89 -16.62
CA HIS A 75 23.22 9.34 -17.94
C HIS A 75 24.65 9.83 -17.78
N HIS A 76 25.57 8.87 -17.82
CA HIS A 76 27.00 9.10 -17.83
C HIS A 76 27.27 9.75 -19.19
N SER A 77 27.15 11.07 -19.23
CA SER A 77 27.58 11.89 -20.36
C SER A 77 29.06 11.62 -20.56
N ARG A 78 29.40 10.79 -21.55
CA ARG A 78 30.75 10.74 -22.10
C ARG A 78 30.86 11.84 -23.15
N LEU A 79 31.78 12.74 -22.83
CA LEU A 79 32.57 13.67 -23.66
C LEU A 79 32.37 13.56 -25.18
#